data_AF-R5CKL7-F1
#
_entry.id   AF-R5CKL7-F1
#
_cell.length_a   1.000
_cell.length_b   1.000
_cell.length_c   1.000
_cell.angle_alpha   90.00
_cell.angle_beta   90.00
_cell.angle_gamma   90.00
#
_symmetry.space_group_name_H-M   'P 1'
#
loop_
_entity.id
_entity.type
_entity.pdbx_description
1 polymer ?
#
loop_
_entity_poly.entity_id
_entity_poly.type
_entity_poly.pdbx_seq_one_letter_code
_entity_poly.pdbx_strand_id
1 'polypeptide(L)'
;MKKSVITSTLIILLALLSACSSQPSEGTGVAIKNGYRYQGELANGTYNGYGVLTYKDSIVYSGQWRNGKRHGYGTTTDSLGRTVKALWRSDSIVKGTVSYCDGTYTGEFNAGYSPDGHGIYTGRDGSYYDGAWSKGKRNGFGCGIDATGKTKVGEWKDDKYRGERMTYTAERIYGIDISRYQHGKGKKKYSINWSKLRITNLGSISRKKVSGKVDYPVSFIYIKSTEGASVRNPYYLADYRQARSHGIPCGAYHFFSPTSPASKQANYFLKYSKFSKGDFPPVLDVEPTNAQIRKMGGADAMFSRIRTWLNIVEKRTGIRPILYVSQQFVNKYLPSAPDIMKNYQVWIARYGEYKPEVRLVFWQLCPDGRVQGIHGEVDINVFNGYHDSFRQFLETNRIK
;
A
#
# COMPACT_ATOMS: atom_id res chain seq x y z
N MET A 1 59.64 60.16 53.30
CA MET A 1 60.25 60.70 52.07
C MET A 1 59.17 61.06 51.07
N LYS A 2 59.10 62.35 50.69
CA LYS A 2 58.60 63.01 49.46
C LYS A 2 57.37 62.40 48.73
N LYS A 3 56.23 63.13 48.75
CA LYS A 3 55.61 63.97 47.68
C LYS A 3 54.55 63.18 46.86
N SER A 4 53.25 63.43 47.07
CA SER A 4 52.40 64.37 46.31
C SER A 4 52.44 64.16 44.79
N VAL A 5 51.31 63.78 44.18
CA VAL A 5 50.59 64.57 43.17
C VAL A 5 49.09 64.18 43.18
N ILE A 6 48.27 65.22 43.21
CA ILE A 6 46.82 65.26 43.04
C ILE A 6 46.53 65.39 41.54
N THR A 7 45.54 64.67 41.01
CA THR A 7 44.74 65.16 39.88
C THR A 7 43.30 64.67 40.01
N SER A 8 42.43 65.65 40.24
CA SER A 8 40.97 65.59 40.12
C SER A 8 40.54 65.22 38.68
N THR A 9 39.35 64.64 38.49
CA THR A 9 38.15 65.30 37.89
C THR A 9 36.99 64.28 37.65
N LEU A 10 35.78 64.66 38.12
CA LEU A 10 34.40 64.32 37.68
C LEU A 10 33.83 62.88 37.65
N ILE A 11 33.07 62.58 38.71
CA ILE A 11 31.62 62.25 38.78
C ILE A 11 30.92 61.78 37.49
N ILE A 12 30.39 60.55 37.49
CA ILE A 12 28.98 60.27 37.13
C ILE A 12 28.43 59.25 38.15
N LEU A 13 27.45 59.70 38.92
CA LEU A 13 26.59 58.90 39.78
C LEU A 13 25.56 58.20 38.88
N LEU A 14 25.60 56.88 38.72
CA LEU A 14 24.46 56.10 38.23
C LEU A 14 24.09 55.02 39.25
N ALA A 15 22.94 55.23 39.87
CA ALA A 15 22.28 54.26 40.73
C ALA A 15 21.94 53.00 39.90
N LEU A 16 22.56 51.88 40.23
CA LEU A 16 22.13 50.56 39.76
C LEU A 16 20.90 50.16 40.55
N LEU A 17 19.73 50.50 40.02
CA LEU A 17 18.46 49.88 40.38
C LEU A 17 18.52 48.39 39.98
N SER A 18 18.35 47.52 40.96
CA SER A 18 18.09 46.09 40.78
C SER A 18 16.94 45.87 39.80
N ALA A 19 17.24 45.42 38.59
CA ALA A 19 16.29 44.68 37.79
C ALA A 19 16.32 43.23 38.25
N CYS A 20 15.36 42.88 39.10
CA CYS A 20 15.08 41.51 39.51
C CYS A 20 14.83 40.68 38.23
N SER A 21 15.80 39.85 37.84
CA SER A 21 15.60 38.86 36.78
C SER A 21 14.74 37.74 37.35
N SER A 22 13.43 37.78 37.09
CA SER A 22 12.56 36.63 37.34
C SER A 22 12.98 35.49 36.42
N GLN A 23 13.69 34.52 37.00
CA GLN A 23 13.84 33.19 36.40
C GLN A 23 12.43 32.65 36.13
N PRO A 24 12.08 32.22 34.91
CA PRO A 24 10.76 31.63 34.66
C PRO A 24 10.70 30.30 35.41
N SER A 25 9.92 30.25 36.48
CA SER A 25 9.71 29.06 37.30
C SER A 25 9.32 27.86 36.43
N GLU A 26 10.05 26.75 36.55
CA GLU A 26 9.51 25.43 36.23
C GLU A 26 8.32 25.18 37.16
N GLY A 27 7.13 25.00 36.59
CA GLY A 27 5.91 24.88 37.37
C GLY A 27 4.65 25.02 36.53
N THR A 28 3.50 24.73 37.13
CA THR A 28 2.20 24.99 36.52
C THR A 28 1.91 26.48 36.55
N GLY A 29 1.51 27.05 35.41
CA GLY A 29 1.19 28.48 35.29
C GLY A 29 0.03 28.74 34.35
N VAL A 30 -0.38 30.01 34.31
CA VAL A 30 -1.39 30.54 33.38
C VAL A 30 -0.73 31.59 32.49
N ALA A 31 -0.93 31.49 31.18
CA ALA A 31 -0.46 32.49 30.21
C ALA A 31 -1.62 32.97 29.35
N ILE A 32 -1.71 34.29 29.13
CA ILE A 32 -2.76 34.91 28.32
C ILE A 32 -2.10 35.66 27.16
N LYS A 33 -2.50 35.36 25.92
CA LYS A 33 -1.99 36.02 24.72
C LYS A 33 -3.05 36.06 23.63
N ASN A 34 -3.36 37.24 23.11
CA ASN A 34 -4.31 37.46 22.01
C ASN A 34 -5.67 36.78 22.22
N GLY A 35 -6.20 36.82 23.44
CA GLY A 35 -7.48 36.18 23.82
C GLY A 35 -7.42 34.67 24.07
N TYR A 36 -6.26 34.03 23.89
CA TYR A 36 -6.02 32.65 24.30
C TYR A 36 -5.52 32.60 25.74
N ARG A 37 -6.04 31.65 26.52
CA ARG A 37 -5.58 31.36 27.88
C ARG A 37 -5.03 29.94 27.93
N TYR A 38 -3.74 29.81 28.22
CA TYR A 38 -3.08 28.54 28.52
C TYR A 38 -3.05 28.32 30.03
N GLN A 39 -3.28 27.09 30.48
CA GLN A 39 -3.10 26.64 31.86
C GLN A 39 -2.43 25.27 31.86
N GLY A 40 -1.22 25.17 32.42
CA GLY A 40 -0.44 23.94 32.40
C GLY A 40 1.03 24.16 32.76
N GLU A 41 1.85 23.17 32.49
CA GLU A 41 3.28 23.21 32.79
C GLU A 41 4.04 24.23 31.90
N LEU A 42 4.95 24.97 32.50
CA LEU A 42 5.82 25.92 31.81
C LEU A 42 7.28 25.54 32.01
N ALA A 43 8.08 25.69 30.94
CA ALA A 43 9.54 25.62 31.01
C ALA A 43 10.12 26.81 30.24
N ASN A 44 11.01 27.57 30.89
CA ASN A 44 11.60 28.80 30.33
C ASN A 44 10.55 29.79 29.77
N GLY A 45 9.40 29.91 30.45
CA GLY A 45 8.30 30.79 30.03
C GLY A 45 7.54 30.32 28.79
N THR A 46 7.76 29.08 28.33
CA THR A 46 7.08 28.48 27.18
C THR A 46 6.24 27.27 27.60
N TYR A 47 5.18 26.96 26.84
CA TYR A 47 4.31 25.82 27.13
C TYR A 47 5.11 24.52 27.04
N ASN A 48 5.08 23.73 28.09
CA ASN A 48 5.74 22.43 28.17
C ASN A 48 4.85 21.44 28.93
N GLY A 49 5.23 20.16 28.98
CA GLY A 49 4.47 19.15 29.74
C GLY A 49 2.99 19.09 29.36
N TYR A 50 2.09 18.85 30.31
CA TYR A 50 0.65 18.84 30.05
C TYR A 50 0.02 20.23 30.24
N GLY A 51 -0.93 20.58 29.37
CA GLY A 51 -1.68 21.83 29.54
C GLY A 51 -2.89 21.98 28.64
N VAL A 52 -3.76 22.91 29.03
CA VAL A 52 -5.02 23.25 28.37
C VAL A 52 -4.95 24.66 27.81
N LEU A 53 -5.20 24.80 26.52
CA LEU A 53 -5.37 26.08 25.84
C LEU A 53 -6.86 26.31 25.57
N THR A 54 -7.39 27.42 26.07
CA THR A 54 -8.75 27.88 25.82
C THR A 54 -8.77 29.18 25.02
N TYR A 55 -9.85 29.41 24.28
CA TYR A 55 -10.17 30.68 23.65
C TYR A 55 -11.63 31.00 23.97
N LYS A 56 -11.84 32.10 24.69
CA LYS A 56 -13.12 32.35 25.40
C LYS A 56 -13.46 31.13 26.27
N ASP A 57 -14.67 30.60 26.14
CA ASP A 57 -15.17 29.45 26.92
C ASP A 57 -14.92 28.10 26.24
N SER A 58 -14.19 28.07 25.12
CA SER A 58 -13.94 26.84 24.35
C SER A 58 -12.52 26.31 24.58
N ILE A 59 -12.41 25.01 24.84
CA ILE A 59 -11.12 24.31 24.84
C ILE A 59 -10.65 24.17 23.39
N VAL A 60 -9.53 24.83 23.09
CA VAL A 60 -8.84 24.75 21.81
C VAL A 60 -7.97 23.50 21.79
N TYR A 61 -7.26 23.22 22.88
CA TYR A 61 -6.40 22.06 23.01
C TYR A 61 -6.25 21.63 24.46
N SER A 62 -6.16 20.32 24.71
CA SER A 62 -5.83 19.74 26.02
C SER A 62 -4.90 18.55 25.78
N GLY A 63 -3.65 18.65 26.22
CA GLY A 63 -2.67 17.61 25.92
C GLY A 63 -1.24 18.03 26.20
N GLN A 64 -0.30 17.30 25.59
CA GLN A 64 1.12 17.49 25.78
C GLN A 64 1.68 18.65 24.93
N TRP A 65 2.64 19.36 25.49
CA TRP A 65 3.32 20.51 24.92
C TRP A 65 4.82 20.31 24.99
N ARG A 66 5.54 20.82 23.99
CA ARG A 66 6.99 20.84 23.98
C ARG A 66 7.46 22.11 23.29
N ASN A 67 8.19 22.96 24.01
CA ASN A 67 8.75 24.22 23.50
C ASN A 67 7.70 25.11 22.83
N GLY A 68 6.56 25.29 23.49
CA GLY A 68 5.46 26.13 23.00
C GLY A 68 4.58 25.51 21.92
N LYS A 69 4.87 24.28 21.46
CA LYS A 69 4.12 23.59 20.40
C LYS A 69 3.39 22.37 20.93
N ARG A 70 2.24 22.04 20.33
CA ARG A 70 1.51 20.80 20.64
C ARG A 70 2.35 19.60 20.26
N HIS A 71 2.44 18.64 21.16
CA HIS A 71 3.27 17.45 21.03
C HIS A 71 2.57 16.26 21.68
N GLY A 72 2.99 15.04 21.38
CA GLY A 72 2.47 13.85 22.05
C GLY A 72 0.94 13.69 21.92
N TYR A 73 0.30 13.08 22.91
CA TYR A 73 -1.15 12.86 22.88
C TYR A 73 -1.90 14.11 23.34
N GLY A 74 -2.97 14.45 22.64
CA GLY A 74 -3.84 15.54 23.00
C GLY A 74 -5.17 15.53 22.27
N THR A 75 -6.07 16.37 22.76
CA THR A 75 -7.43 16.52 22.26
C THR A 75 -7.63 17.95 21.79
N THR A 76 -8.24 18.12 20.62
CA THR A 76 -8.64 19.42 20.05
C THR A 76 -10.11 19.37 19.65
N THR A 77 -10.65 20.53 19.29
CA THR A 77 -11.99 20.65 18.69
C THR A 77 -11.84 21.03 17.22
N ASP A 78 -12.57 20.39 16.32
CA ASP A 78 -12.60 20.77 14.90
C ASP A 78 -13.54 21.95 14.61
N SER A 79 -13.62 22.38 13.34
CA SER A 79 -14.47 23.52 12.93
C SER A 79 -15.97 23.32 13.14
N LEU A 80 -16.41 22.09 13.43
CA LEU A 80 -17.81 21.75 13.71
C LEU A 80 -18.05 21.45 15.20
N GLY A 81 -17.08 21.73 16.08
CA GLY A 81 -17.24 21.50 17.51
C GLY A 81 -16.96 20.08 17.97
N ARG A 82 -16.43 19.21 17.10
CA ARG A 82 -16.22 17.79 17.42
C ARG A 82 -14.87 17.55 18.05
N THR A 83 -14.83 16.70 19.05
CA THR A 83 -13.62 16.28 19.75
C THR A 83 -12.74 15.39 18.86
N VAL A 84 -11.52 15.83 18.58
CA VAL A 84 -10.49 15.09 17.85
C VAL A 84 -9.38 14.70 18.82
N LYS A 85 -9.18 13.39 19.02
CA LYS A 85 -8.08 12.84 19.81
C LYS A 85 -6.93 12.49 18.86
N ALA A 86 -5.73 13.00 19.09
CA ALA A 86 -4.63 12.85 18.14
C ALA A 86 -3.26 12.74 18.79
N LEU A 87 -2.33 12.14 18.03
CA LEU A 87 -0.89 12.22 18.25
C LEU A 87 -0.35 13.44 17.48
N TRP A 88 0.37 14.30 18.19
CA TRP A 88 0.89 15.57 17.69
C TRP A 88 2.41 15.54 17.58
N ARG A 89 2.93 16.19 16.56
CA ARG A 89 4.36 16.49 16.40
C ARG A 89 4.51 17.92 15.91
N SER A 90 4.87 18.81 16.83
CA SER A 90 5.16 20.22 16.52
C SER A 90 3.99 20.91 15.81
N ASP A 91 2.82 20.88 16.45
CA ASP A 91 1.55 21.43 15.95
C ASP A 91 0.88 20.73 14.76
N SER A 92 1.49 19.67 14.22
CA SER A 92 0.87 18.82 13.20
C SER A 92 0.34 17.51 13.78
N ILE A 93 -0.84 17.07 13.35
CA ILE A 93 -1.38 15.75 13.68
C ILE A 93 -0.62 14.70 12.85
N VAL A 94 -0.10 13.68 13.53
CA VAL A 94 0.50 12.49 12.90
C VAL A 94 -0.60 11.47 12.56
N LYS A 95 -1.53 11.25 13.50
CA LYS A 95 -2.71 10.40 13.35
C LYS A 95 -3.74 10.81 14.41
N GLY A 96 -5.02 10.78 14.08
CA GLY A 96 -6.08 11.08 15.03
C GLY A 96 -7.34 10.24 14.85
N THR A 97 -8.27 10.44 15.76
CA THR A 97 -9.60 9.82 15.79
C THR A 97 -10.63 10.88 16.11
N VAL A 98 -11.73 10.87 15.35
CA VAL A 98 -12.91 11.70 15.59
C VAL A 98 -14.15 10.80 15.56
N SER A 99 -15.00 10.96 16.57
CA SER A 99 -16.27 10.24 16.65
C SER A 99 -17.41 11.13 16.17
N TYR A 100 -18.23 10.57 15.28
CA TYR A 100 -19.45 11.15 14.75
C TYR A 100 -20.68 10.48 15.38
N CYS A 101 -21.87 11.02 15.10
CA CYS A 101 -23.12 10.40 15.52
C CYS A 101 -23.37 9.05 14.82
N ASP A 102 -22.86 8.88 13.61
CA ASP A 102 -23.07 7.72 12.74
C ASP A 102 -21.87 6.76 12.69
N GLY A 103 -20.70 7.16 13.19
CA GLY A 103 -19.50 6.31 13.15
C GLY A 103 -18.27 6.93 13.78
N THR A 104 -17.11 6.34 13.52
CA THR A 104 -15.81 6.85 13.97
C THR A 104 -14.82 6.84 12.81
N TYR A 105 -14.12 7.95 12.62
CA TYR A 105 -12.98 8.04 11.70
C TYR A 105 -11.66 7.97 12.47
N THR A 106 -10.69 7.24 11.92
CA THR A 106 -9.30 7.21 12.39
C THR A 106 -8.35 7.33 11.19
N GLY A 107 -7.47 8.33 11.20
CA GLY A 107 -6.56 8.56 10.08
C GLY A 107 -5.82 9.89 10.14
N GLU A 108 -5.51 10.40 8.97
CA GLU A 108 -4.82 11.68 8.74
C GLU A 108 -5.80 12.87 8.72
N PHE A 109 -5.29 14.06 9.04
CA PHE A 109 -6.08 15.29 9.14
C PHE A 109 -5.33 16.46 8.51
N ASN A 110 -6.06 17.39 7.91
CA ASN A 110 -5.51 18.67 7.50
C ASN A 110 -5.40 19.66 8.69
N ALA A 111 -4.84 20.84 8.42
CA ALA A 111 -4.64 21.90 9.43
C ALA A 111 -5.94 22.40 10.09
N GLY A 112 -7.10 22.19 9.47
CA GLY A 112 -8.43 22.49 10.03
C GLY A 112 -9.05 21.33 10.81
N TYR A 113 -8.27 20.28 11.12
CA TYR A 113 -8.70 19.08 11.84
C TYR A 113 -9.86 18.33 11.15
N SER A 114 -9.96 18.45 9.82
CA SER A 114 -10.85 17.62 9.01
C SER A 114 -10.09 16.42 8.43
N PRO A 115 -10.72 15.24 8.28
CA PRO A 115 -10.12 14.08 7.62
C PRO A 115 -9.52 14.44 6.26
N ASP A 116 -8.25 14.15 6.05
CA ASP A 116 -7.50 14.49 4.83
C ASP A 116 -6.27 13.60 4.74
N GLY A 117 -6.05 12.94 3.60
CA GLY A 117 -5.06 11.86 3.47
C GLY A 117 -5.70 10.48 3.62
N HIS A 118 -4.98 9.49 4.17
CA HIS A 118 -5.53 8.14 4.32
C HIS A 118 -6.25 7.96 5.67
N GLY A 119 -7.35 7.21 5.68
CA GLY A 119 -8.00 6.85 6.94
C GLY A 119 -9.17 5.89 6.81
N ILE A 120 -9.58 5.40 7.97
CA ILE A 120 -10.60 4.38 8.14
C ILE A 120 -11.82 5.01 8.80
N TYR A 121 -13.00 4.75 8.27
CA TYR A 121 -14.28 5.06 8.88
C TYR A 121 -15.03 3.76 9.20
N THR A 122 -15.55 3.68 10.42
CA THR A 122 -16.42 2.57 10.88
C THR A 122 -17.75 3.14 11.32
N GLY A 123 -18.80 2.85 10.55
CA GLY A 123 -20.17 3.22 10.82
C GLY A 123 -20.84 2.30 11.84
N ARG A 124 -21.79 2.83 12.60
CA ARG A 124 -22.60 2.05 13.56
C ARG A 124 -23.63 1.15 12.87
N ASP A 125 -23.95 1.44 11.61
CA ASP A 125 -24.79 0.66 10.71
C ASP A 125 -24.06 -0.53 10.06
N GLY A 126 -22.81 -0.80 10.47
CA GLY A 126 -21.95 -1.82 9.88
C GLY A 126 -21.22 -1.36 8.62
N SER A 127 -21.44 -0.12 8.16
CA SER A 127 -20.67 0.43 7.05
C SER A 127 -19.19 0.60 7.42
N TYR A 128 -18.32 0.41 6.44
CA TYR A 128 -16.88 0.49 6.60
C TYR A 128 -16.28 1.21 5.39
N TYR A 129 -15.24 2.00 5.61
CA TYR A 129 -14.43 2.55 4.54
C TYR A 129 -12.98 2.66 4.96
N ASP A 130 -12.07 2.30 4.07
CA ASP A 130 -10.63 2.40 4.20
C ASP A 130 -10.07 2.97 2.90
N GLY A 131 -9.54 4.18 2.95
CA GLY A 131 -9.02 4.83 1.75
C GLY A 131 -8.75 6.31 1.91
N ALA A 132 -8.75 7.01 0.79
CA ALA A 132 -8.38 8.40 0.70
C ALA A 132 -9.53 9.37 1.05
N TRP A 133 -9.17 10.43 1.75
CA TRP A 133 -10.02 11.50 2.23
C TRP A 133 -9.48 12.84 1.78
N SER A 134 -10.38 13.78 1.52
CA SER A 134 -10.05 15.18 1.26
C SER A 134 -11.15 16.04 1.86
N LYS A 135 -10.77 17.01 2.70
CA LYS A 135 -11.72 17.95 3.32
C LYS A 135 -12.93 17.26 3.98
N GLY A 136 -12.67 16.18 4.71
CA GLY A 136 -13.68 15.45 5.48
C GLY A 136 -14.55 14.49 4.67
N LYS A 137 -14.29 14.30 3.38
CA LYS A 137 -15.08 13.43 2.50
C LYS A 137 -14.23 12.33 1.89
N ARG A 138 -14.84 11.17 1.60
CA ARG A 138 -14.19 10.12 0.81
C ARG A 138 -13.85 10.68 -0.57
N ASN A 139 -12.57 10.68 -0.93
CA ASN A 139 -12.06 11.29 -2.15
C ASN A 139 -10.80 10.56 -2.61
N GLY A 140 -10.80 10.08 -3.85
CA GLY A 140 -9.75 9.20 -4.35
C GLY A 140 -10.10 7.72 -4.15
N PHE A 141 -9.08 6.87 -4.11
CA PHE A 141 -9.32 5.43 -4.04
C PHE A 141 -9.64 4.97 -2.62
N GLY A 142 -10.57 4.01 -2.48
CA GLY A 142 -10.78 3.30 -1.24
C GLY A 142 -11.63 2.05 -1.38
N CYS A 143 -11.57 1.22 -0.34
CA CYS A 143 -12.36 0.01 -0.15
C CYS A 143 -13.39 0.26 0.94
N GLY A 144 -14.64 -0.15 0.74
CA GLY A 144 -15.66 -0.04 1.77
C GLY A 144 -16.74 -1.09 1.64
N ILE A 145 -17.49 -1.24 2.72
CA ILE A 145 -18.71 -2.04 2.79
C ILE A 145 -19.82 -1.05 3.11
N ASP A 146 -20.90 -1.04 2.33
CA ASP A 146 -22.08 -0.24 2.70
C ASP A 146 -22.95 -0.96 3.72
N ALA A 147 -23.97 -0.27 4.26
CA ALA A 147 -24.84 -0.81 5.30
C ALA A 147 -25.58 -2.11 4.92
N THR A 148 -25.64 -2.46 3.63
CA THR A 148 -26.25 -3.72 3.17
C THR A 148 -25.26 -4.88 3.09
N GLY A 149 -23.99 -4.64 3.42
CA GLY A 149 -22.91 -5.61 3.27
C GLY A 149 -22.27 -5.61 1.87
N LYS A 150 -22.71 -4.73 0.96
CA LYS A 150 -22.16 -4.69 -0.40
C LYS A 150 -20.81 -4.00 -0.41
N THR A 151 -19.81 -4.70 -0.94
CA THR A 151 -18.44 -4.19 -1.09
C THR A 151 -18.33 -3.21 -2.26
N LYS A 152 -17.62 -2.10 -2.06
CA LYS A 152 -17.28 -1.07 -3.06
C LYS A 152 -15.78 -0.79 -3.01
N VAL A 153 -15.07 -1.03 -4.10
CA VAL A 153 -13.62 -0.80 -4.19
C VAL A 153 -13.32 0.02 -5.42
N GLY A 154 -12.99 1.30 -5.26
CA GLY A 154 -12.85 2.17 -6.41
C GLY A 154 -12.64 3.63 -6.07
N GLU A 155 -12.93 4.49 -7.04
CA GLU A 155 -12.78 5.94 -6.90
C GLU A 155 -14.02 6.53 -6.22
N TRP A 156 -13.75 7.41 -5.26
CA TRP A 156 -14.72 8.23 -4.58
C TRP A 156 -14.46 9.69 -4.94
N LYS A 157 -15.52 10.48 -5.07
CA LYS A 157 -15.40 11.93 -5.20
C LYS A 157 -16.50 12.57 -4.38
N ASP A 158 -16.10 13.25 -3.31
CA ASP A 158 -16.98 13.95 -2.38
C ASP A 158 -18.10 13.01 -1.88
N ASP A 159 -17.70 11.87 -1.31
CA ASP A 159 -18.58 10.80 -0.79
C ASP A 159 -19.41 10.03 -1.82
N LYS A 160 -19.30 10.36 -3.10
CA LYS A 160 -19.96 9.62 -4.18
C LYS A 160 -19.03 8.57 -4.73
N TYR A 161 -19.43 7.31 -4.64
CA TYR A 161 -18.76 6.22 -5.33
C TYR A 161 -18.88 6.43 -6.85
N ARG A 162 -17.74 6.57 -7.53
CA ARG A 162 -17.66 6.81 -8.98
C ARG A 162 -17.44 5.53 -9.78
N GLY A 163 -17.55 4.38 -9.12
CA GLY A 163 -17.23 3.09 -9.67
C GLY A 163 -15.76 2.76 -9.49
N GLU A 164 -15.39 1.64 -10.09
CA GLU A 164 -14.09 0.98 -9.92
C GLU A 164 -13.07 1.60 -10.88
N ARG A 165 -12.94 2.92 -10.78
CA ARG A 165 -12.03 3.71 -11.60
C ARG A 165 -10.67 3.73 -10.92
N MET A 166 -9.81 2.82 -11.35
CA MET A 166 -8.42 2.84 -10.94
C MET A 166 -7.72 4.04 -11.59
N THR A 167 -7.34 5.03 -10.79
CA THR A 167 -6.32 5.99 -11.20
C THR A 167 -4.96 5.32 -10.96
N TYR A 168 -4.20 5.15 -12.03
CA TYR A 168 -2.87 4.56 -12.01
C TYR A 168 -1.86 5.66 -11.71
N THR A 169 -1.13 5.51 -10.60
CA THR A 169 -0.16 6.49 -10.06
C THR A 169 1.13 5.77 -9.70
N ALA A 170 2.23 6.51 -9.55
CA ALA A 170 3.51 5.96 -9.14
C ALA A 170 3.51 5.33 -7.72
N GLU A 171 2.48 5.57 -6.91
CA GLU A 171 2.36 5.04 -5.54
C GLU A 171 1.94 3.57 -5.50
N ARG A 172 1.44 3.03 -6.62
CA ARG A 172 1.08 1.61 -6.75
C ARG A 172 2.33 0.76 -6.92
N ILE A 173 2.22 -0.50 -6.49
CA ILE A 173 3.30 -1.47 -6.61
C ILE A 173 3.13 -2.26 -7.90
N TYR A 174 3.84 -1.83 -8.95
CA TYR A 174 3.83 -2.49 -10.25
C TYR A 174 4.85 -3.61 -10.34
N GLY A 175 4.49 -4.67 -11.04
CA GLY A 175 5.39 -5.73 -11.45
C GLY A 175 5.12 -6.14 -12.89
N ILE A 176 5.86 -7.14 -13.34
CA ILE A 176 5.71 -7.68 -14.69
C ILE A 176 5.70 -9.19 -14.64
N ASP A 177 5.20 -9.81 -15.69
CA ASP A 177 5.50 -11.21 -15.95
C ASP A 177 6.09 -11.39 -17.36
N ILE A 178 7.04 -12.32 -17.45
CA ILE A 178 7.85 -12.53 -18.64
C ILE A 178 7.97 -14.01 -18.98
N SER A 179 8.21 -14.26 -20.26
CA SER A 179 8.41 -15.60 -20.80
C SER A 179 9.41 -15.56 -21.95
N ARG A 180 9.52 -16.66 -22.71
CA ARG A 180 10.33 -16.72 -23.94
C ARG A 180 10.01 -15.61 -24.95
N TYR A 181 8.81 -15.03 -24.92
CA TYR A 181 8.38 -14.03 -25.90
C TYR A 181 9.16 -12.70 -25.78
N GLN A 182 9.72 -12.38 -24.61
CA GLN A 182 10.58 -11.20 -24.43
C GLN A 182 12.00 -11.39 -24.98
N HIS A 183 12.35 -12.62 -25.40
CA HIS A 183 13.68 -12.95 -25.93
C HIS A 183 13.73 -13.25 -27.42
N GLY A 184 12.57 -13.41 -28.08
CA GLY A 184 12.54 -13.85 -29.46
C GLY A 184 11.34 -13.34 -30.24
N LYS A 185 11.59 -12.75 -31.42
CA LYS A 185 10.56 -12.42 -32.40
C LYS A 185 11.00 -12.92 -33.78
N GLY A 186 10.38 -13.99 -34.25
CA GLY A 186 10.83 -14.71 -35.44
C GLY A 186 12.26 -15.23 -35.27
N LYS A 187 13.17 -14.88 -36.19
CA LYS A 187 14.59 -15.28 -36.12
C LYS A 187 15.45 -14.38 -35.20
N LYS A 188 14.94 -13.22 -34.78
CA LYS A 188 15.70 -12.25 -33.96
C LYS A 188 15.63 -12.64 -32.49
N LYS A 189 16.78 -12.55 -31.80
CA LYS A 189 16.91 -12.74 -30.36
C LYS A 189 17.20 -11.41 -29.67
N TYR A 190 16.66 -11.24 -28.47
CA TYR A 190 16.81 -10.03 -27.66
C TYR A 190 17.24 -10.40 -26.24
N SER A 191 18.15 -9.60 -25.69
CA SER A 191 18.54 -9.64 -24.28
C SER A 191 17.72 -8.63 -23.49
N ILE A 192 17.39 -8.97 -22.24
CA ILE A 192 16.81 -8.01 -21.29
C ILE A 192 17.93 -7.19 -20.65
N ASN A 193 17.79 -5.86 -20.67
CA ASN A 193 18.67 -4.94 -19.95
C ASN A 193 18.11 -4.68 -18.54
N TRP A 194 18.53 -5.50 -17.59
CA TRP A 194 18.01 -5.55 -16.23
C TRP A 194 18.25 -4.28 -15.41
N SER A 195 19.34 -3.55 -15.66
CA SER A 195 19.65 -2.30 -14.94
C SER A 195 18.79 -1.11 -15.38
N LYS A 196 18.04 -1.25 -16.48
CA LYS A 196 17.19 -0.19 -17.06
C LYS A 196 15.70 -0.46 -16.90
N LEU A 197 15.30 -1.49 -16.15
CA LEU A 197 13.90 -1.91 -16.05
C LEU A 197 13.03 -0.83 -15.41
N ARG A 198 12.21 -0.19 -16.24
CA ARG A 198 11.16 0.76 -15.85
C ARG A 198 9.94 0.59 -16.73
N ILE A 199 8.76 0.55 -16.12
CA ILE A 199 7.50 0.49 -16.87
C ILE A 199 7.23 1.88 -17.43
N THR A 200 7.15 1.98 -18.75
CA THR A 200 7.00 3.25 -19.49
C THR A 200 5.65 3.39 -20.19
N ASN A 201 4.88 2.31 -20.27
CA ASN A 201 3.53 2.33 -20.83
C ASN A 201 2.67 1.22 -20.20
N LEU A 202 1.42 1.54 -19.84
CA LEU A 202 0.45 0.62 -19.25
C LEU A 202 -0.50 0.00 -20.30
N GLY A 203 -0.07 -0.12 -21.55
CA GLY A 203 -0.85 -0.69 -22.63
C GLY A 203 -1.99 0.21 -23.12
N SER A 204 -2.55 -0.20 -24.25
CA SER A 204 -3.54 0.51 -25.05
C SER A 204 -4.87 -0.23 -25.20
N ILE A 205 -4.90 -1.54 -24.94
CA ILE A 205 -6.12 -2.39 -25.07
C ILE A 205 -7.29 -1.88 -24.23
N SER A 206 -7.03 -1.28 -23.08
CA SER A 206 -8.05 -0.70 -22.21
C SER A 206 -7.69 0.73 -21.82
N ARG A 207 -8.70 1.62 -21.80
CA ARG A 207 -8.53 3.02 -21.37
C ARG A 207 -8.20 3.04 -19.88
N LYS A 208 -7.05 3.59 -19.54
CA LYS A 208 -6.55 3.73 -18.16
C LYS A 208 -6.42 5.21 -17.83
N LYS A 209 -6.95 5.62 -16.69
CA LYS A 209 -6.75 6.97 -16.15
C LYS A 209 -5.40 6.99 -15.46
N VAL A 210 -4.39 7.58 -16.10
CA VAL A 210 -3.05 7.73 -15.54
C VAL A 210 -2.91 9.13 -14.98
N SER A 211 -2.36 9.26 -13.77
CA SER A 211 -1.93 10.55 -13.22
C SER A 211 -0.41 10.67 -13.38
N GLY A 212 0.04 11.74 -14.03
CA GLY A 212 1.46 11.98 -14.29
C GLY A 212 2.06 11.13 -15.43
N LYS A 213 3.38 11.11 -15.52
CA LYS A 213 4.14 10.33 -16.51
C LYS A 213 4.27 8.88 -16.04
N VAL A 214 4.02 7.92 -16.93
CA VAL A 214 4.31 6.50 -16.67
C VAL A 214 5.81 6.32 -16.72
N ASP A 215 6.39 6.14 -15.55
CA ASP A 215 7.80 5.80 -15.37
C ASP A 215 7.95 5.11 -14.00
N TYR A 216 7.57 3.84 -13.93
CA TYR A 216 7.40 3.13 -12.66
C TYR A 216 8.47 2.05 -12.47
N PRO A 217 8.94 1.82 -11.23
CA PRO A 217 9.86 0.72 -10.95
C PRO A 217 9.17 -0.63 -11.17
N VAL A 218 9.94 -1.61 -11.67
CA VAL A 218 9.52 -3.01 -11.65
C VAL A 218 9.78 -3.56 -10.25
N SER A 219 8.72 -3.61 -9.44
CA SER A 219 8.81 -3.95 -8.00
C SER A 219 8.77 -5.45 -7.74
N PHE A 220 8.31 -6.24 -8.71
CA PHE A 220 8.34 -7.71 -8.67
C PHE A 220 8.25 -8.31 -10.08
N ILE A 221 8.68 -9.57 -10.23
CA ILE A 221 8.66 -10.29 -11.52
C ILE A 221 8.17 -11.74 -11.36
N TYR A 222 7.20 -12.16 -12.16
CA TYR A 222 6.94 -13.59 -12.39
C TYR A 222 7.54 -14.05 -13.72
N ILE A 223 8.14 -15.24 -13.72
CA ILE A 223 8.87 -15.75 -14.88
C ILE A 223 8.30 -17.12 -15.25
N LYS A 224 7.86 -17.29 -16.51
CA LYS A 224 7.38 -18.58 -17.01
C LYS A 224 8.50 -19.59 -16.88
N SER A 225 8.26 -20.70 -16.20
CA SER A 225 9.23 -21.79 -16.12
C SER A 225 8.87 -22.94 -17.07
N THR A 226 7.65 -23.45 -16.94
CA THR A 226 7.21 -24.64 -17.69
C THR A 226 5.76 -24.53 -18.13
N GLU A 227 5.38 -25.42 -19.04
CA GLU A 227 4.03 -25.58 -19.54
C GLU A 227 3.72 -27.08 -19.73
N GLY A 228 2.56 -27.50 -19.22
CA GLY A 228 2.16 -28.90 -19.22
C GLY A 228 3.23 -29.84 -18.65
N ALA A 229 3.37 -31.02 -19.24
CA ALA A 229 4.30 -32.03 -18.74
C ALA A 229 5.64 -32.09 -19.50
N SER A 230 5.90 -31.14 -20.42
CA SER A 230 7.03 -31.28 -21.37
C SER A 230 7.63 -29.98 -21.89
N VAL A 231 6.95 -28.84 -21.79
CA VAL A 231 7.46 -27.59 -22.37
C VAL A 231 8.23 -26.80 -21.32
N ARG A 232 9.46 -26.40 -21.66
CA ARG A 232 10.34 -25.58 -20.80
C ARG A 232 10.57 -24.22 -21.44
N ASN A 233 10.55 -23.16 -20.63
CA ASN A 233 11.10 -21.87 -21.05
C ASN A 233 12.64 -21.93 -20.95
N PRO A 234 13.37 -21.88 -22.08
CA PRO A 234 14.83 -21.97 -22.05
C PRO A 234 15.51 -20.76 -21.37
N TYR A 235 14.81 -19.63 -21.23
CA TYR A 235 15.35 -18.41 -20.63
C TYR A 235 15.11 -18.31 -19.12
N TYR A 236 14.19 -19.12 -18.57
CA TYR A 236 13.75 -19.05 -17.18
C TYR A 236 14.90 -18.94 -16.16
N LEU A 237 15.89 -19.83 -16.25
CA LEU A 237 16.97 -19.87 -15.25
C LEU A 237 17.87 -18.63 -15.32
N ALA A 238 18.12 -18.11 -16.52
CA ALA A 238 18.91 -16.91 -16.71
C ALA A 238 18.15 -15.68 -16.18
N ASP A 239 16.87 -15.56 -16.52
CA ASP A 239 16.02 -14.45 -16.07
C ASP A 239 15.83 -14.47 -14.55
N TYR A 240 15.61 -15.64 -13.96
CA TYR A 240 15.50 -15.82 -12.51
C TYR A 240 16.75 -15.35 -11.79
N ARG A 241 17.95 -15.72 -12.28
CA ARG A 241 19.21 -15.29 -11.70
C ARG A 241 19.41 -13.78 -11.80
N GLN A 242 19.07 -13.19 -12.94
CA GLN A 242 19.19 -11.76 -13.16
C GLN A 242 18.21 -10.94 -12.31
N ALA A 243 16.96 -11.40 -12.16
CA ALA A 243 15.99 -10.77 -11.27
C ALA A 243 16.52 -10.74 -9.82
N ARG A 244 17.02 -11.87 -9.33
CA ARG A 244 17.60 -11.96 -7.98
C ARG A 244 18.86 -11.10 -7.81
N SER A 245 19.76 -11.08 -8.79
CA SER A 245 21.00 -10.29 -8.70
C SER A 245 20.74 -8.79 -8.67
N HIS A 246 19.61 -8.34 -9.22
CA HIS A 246 19.17 -6.94 -9.18
C HIS A 246 18.23 -6.65 -7.99
N GLY A 247 18.08 -7.60 -7.05
CA GLY A 247 17.25 -7.43 -5.86
C GLY A 247 15.75 -7.34 -6.15
N ILE A 248 15.29 -7.75 -7.35
CA ILE A 248 13.88 -7.70 -7.71
C ILE A 248 13.22 -8.99 -7.18
N PRO A 249 12.23 -8.89 -6.26
CA PRO A 249 11.48 -10.05 -5.79
C PRO A 249 10.86 -10.81 -6.95
N CYS A 250 11.04 -12.14 -7.00
CA CYS A 250 10.60 -12.93 -8.14
C CYS A 250 10.01 -14.29 -7.77
N GLY A 251 9.16 -14.80 -8.68
CA GLY A 251 8.56 -16.13 -8.59
C GLY A 251 8.48 -16.83 -9.94
N ALA A 252 8.23 -18.15 -9.91
CA ALA A 252 8.07 -18.96 -11.11
C ALA A 252 6.59 -19.28 -11.35
N TYR A 253 6.17 -19.29 -12.61
CA TYR A 253 4.83 -19.74 -12.98
C TYR A 253 4.83 -20.92 -13.95
N HIS A 254 3.75 -21.70 -13.89
CA HIS A 254 3.48 -22.86 -14.72
C HIS A 254 2.20 -22.69 -15.53
N PHE A 255 2.28 -22.81 -16.86
CA PHE A 255 1.10 -22.78 -17.72
C PHE A 255 0.41 -24.14 -17.76
N PHE A 256 -0.83 -24.20 -17.28
CA PHE A 256 -1.62 -25.41 -17.17
C PHE A 256 -2.00 -25.98 -18.54
N SER A 257 -1.80 -27.28 -18.71
CA SER A 257 -2.21 -28.03 -19.88
C SER A 257 -3.48 -28.83 -19.59
N PRO A 258 -4.57 -28.66 -20.38
CA PRO A 258 -5.80 -29.45 -20.21
C PRO A 258 -5.64 -30.95 -20.52
N THR A 259 -4.60 -31.32 -21.28
CA THR A 259 -4.44 -32.65 -21.85
C THR A 259 -3.47 -33.54 -21.08
N SER A 260 -2.55 -32.96 -20.30
CA SER A 260 -1.56 -33.73 -19.54
C SER A 260 -1.98 -33.97 -18.08
N PRO A 261 -1.56 -35.09 -17.44
CA PRO A 261 -1.89 -35.36 -16.05
C PRO A 261 -1.33 -34.30 -15.09
N ALA A 262 -2.16 -33.79 -14.18
CA ALA A 262 -1.78 -32.71 -13.26
C ALA A 262 -0.55 -33.04 -12.38
N SER A 263 -0.40 -34.30 -11.95
CA SER A 263 0.76 -34.75 -11.19
C SER A 263 2.05 -34.69 -12.01
N LYS A 264 2.00 -35.05 -13.30
CA LYS A 264 3.15 -34.92 -14.22
C LYS A 264 3.49 -33.45 -14.45
N GLN A 265 2.50 -32.58 -14.59
CA GLN A 265 2.69 -31.14 -14.70
C GLN A 265 3.38 -30.55 -13.46
N ALA A 266 2.89 -30.90 -12.26
CA ALA A 266 3.46 -30.44 -11.00
C ALA A 266 4.91 -30.90 -10.83
N ASN A 267 5.19 -32.19 -11.05
CA ASN A 267 6.55 -32.74 -10.97
C ASN A 267 7.48 -32.11 -12.02
N TYR A 268 6.98 -31.84 -13.22
CA TYR A 268 7.75 -31.19 -14.26
C TYR A 268 8.12 -29.74 -13.87
N PHE A 269 7.16 -28.98 -13.35
CA PHE A 269 7.42 -27.65 -12.81
C PHE A 269 8.41 -27.68 -11.64
N LEU A 270 8.23 -28.59 -10.68
CA LEU A 270 9.14 -28.72 -9.53
C LEU A 270 10.57 -29.09 -9.95
N LYS A 271 10.73 -29.87 -11.03
CA LYS A 271 12.04 -30.28 -11.54
C LYS A 271 12.82 -29.12 -12.20
N TYR A 272 12.13 -28.22 -12.89
CA TYR A 272 12.78 -27.20 -13.73
C TYR A 272 12.71 -25.77 -13.18
N SER A 273 11.98 -25.56 -12.08
CA SER A 273 11.89 -24.28 -11.37
C SER A 273 12.83 -24.18 -10.17
N LYS A 274 13.07 -22.95 -9.71
CA LYS A 274 13.78 -22.61 -8.49
C LYS A 274 12.82 -22.15 -7.41
N PHE A 275 13.17 -22.51 -6.18
CA PHE A 275 12.37 -22.29 -4.96
C PHE A 275 13.32 -21.96 -3.80
N SER A 276 14.04 -20.85 -3.93
CA SER A 276 15.02 -20.39 -2.95
C SER A 276 14.34 -19.55 -1.87
N LYS A 277 14.97 -19.46 -0.69
CA LYS A 277 14.51 -18.56 0.37
C LYS A 277 14.32 -17.12 -0.17
N GLY A 278 13.18 -16.54 0.17
CA GLY A 278 12.76 -15.22 -0.30
C GLY A 278 12.20 -15.17 -1.72
N ASP A 279 11.98 -16.31 -2.38
CA ASP A 279 11.19 -16.34 -3.63
C ASP A 279 9.69 -16.18 -3.33
N PHE A 280 8.97 -15.62 -4.29
CA PHE A 280 7.51 -15.53 -4.25
C PHE A 280 6.85 -16.92 -4.34
N PRO A 281 5.57 -17.05 -3.92
CA PRO A 281 4.84 -18.29 -4.05
C PRO A 281 4.79 -18.74 -5.52
N PRO A 282 4.86 -20.04 -5.82
CA PRO A 282 4.69 -20.51 -7.19
C PRO A 282 3.30 -20.17 -7.73
N VAL A 283 3.21 -19.90 -9.03
CA VAL A 283 1.92 -19.62 -9.69
C VAL A 283 1.51 -20.76 -10.60
N LEU A 284 0.24 -21.20 -10.49
CA LEU A 284 -0.42 -22.00 -11.52
C LEU A 284 -1.28 -21.09 -12.39
N ASP A 285 -0.96 -21.04 -13.68
CA ASP A 285 -1.68 -20.28 -14.69
C ASP A 285 -2.70 -21.19 -15.39
N VAL A 286 -3.99 -20.90 -15.18
CA VAL A 286 -5.14 -21.71 -15.63
C VAL A 286 -6.01 -20.90 -16.58
N GLU A 287 -5.81 -21.12 -17.88
CA GLU A 287 -6.58 -20.47 -18.95
C GLU A 287 -7.20 -21.43 -19.99
N PRO A 288 -7.85 -22.54 -19.58
CA PRO A 288 -8.52 -23.41 -20.54
C PRO A 288 -9.76 -22.74 -21.14
N THR A 289 -9.98 -22.95 -22.43
CA THR A 289 -11.23 -22.57 -23.10
C THR A 289 -12.41 -23.41 -22.59
N ASN A 290 -13.64 -22.90 -22.73
CA ASN A 290 -14.87 -23.65 -22.39
C ASN A 290 -14.91 -25.04 -23.05
N ALA A 291 -14.41 -25.17 -24.28
CA ALA A 291 -14.35 -26.44 -24.99
C ALA A 291 -13.34 -27.42 -24.37
N GLN A 292 -12.17 -26.93 -23.96
CA GLN A 292 -11.18 -27.74 -23.24
C GLN A 292 -11.70 -28.19 -21.88
N ILE A 293 -12.44 -27.32 -21.17
CA ILE A 293 -13.08 -27.68 -19.90
C ILE A 293 -14.08 -28.82 -20.08
N ARG A 294 -14.97 -28.72 -21.09
CA ARG A 294 -15.89 -29.83 -21.42
C ARG A 294 -15.14 -31.11 -21.74
N LYS A 295 -14.08 -31.03 -22.56
CA LYS A 295 -13.25 -32.18 -22.94
C LYS A 295 -12.52 -32.83 -21.75
N MET A 296 -12.19 -32.05 -20.70
CA MET A 296 -11.60 -32.58 -19.47
C MET A 296 -12.58 -33.38 -18.61
N GLY A 297 -13.90 -33.32 -18.89
CA GLY A 297 -14.96 -33.86 -18.04
C GLY A 297 -15.71 -32.79 -17.24
N GLY A 298 -15.63 -31.52 -17.64
CA GLY A 298 -16.32 -30.42 -16.97
C GLY A 298 -15.52 -29.72 -15.88
N ALA A 299 -16.18 -28.82 -15.15
CA ALA A 299 -15.54 -27.99 -14.13
C ALA A 299 -14.98 -28.82 -12.97
N ASP A 300 -15.69 -29.88 -12.54
CA ASP A 300 -15.24 -30.73 -11.43
C ASP A 300 -13.94 -31.47 -11.75
N ALA A 301 -13.85 -32.03 -12.96
CA ALA A 301 -12.63 -32.69 -13.43
C ALA A 301 -11.45 -31.71 -13.56
N MET A 302 -11.70 -30.49 -14.03
CA MET A 302 -10.71 -29.41 -14.06
C MET A 302 -10.24 -29.04 -12.65
N PHE A 303 -11.15 -28.80 -11.71
CA PHE A 303 -10.78 -28.42 -10.34
C PHE A 303 -10.09 -29.55 -9.59
N SER A 304 -10.45 -30.82 -9.83
CA SER A 304 -9.70 -31.97 -9.32
C SER A 304 -8.24 -31.97 -9.77
N ARG A 305 -7.99 -31.67 -11.06
CA ARG A 305 -6.64 -31.51 -11.62
C ARG A 305 -5.89 -30.32 -11.02
N ILE A 306 -6.56 -29.17 -10.88
CA ILE A 306 -6.00 -27.97 -10.25
C ILE A 306 -5.58 -28.27 -8.80
N ARG A 307 -6.47 -28.84 -7.99
CA ARG A 307 -6.17 -29.24 -6.59
C ARG A 307 -4.99 -30.20 -6.51
N THR A 308 -4.93 -31.18 -7.41
CA THR A 308 -3.80 -32.11 -7.48
C THR A 308 -2.47 -31.38 -7.68
N TRP A 309 -2.43 -30.43 -8.62
CA TRP A 309 -1.22 -29.65 -8.87
C TRP A 309 -0.85 -28.77 -7.67
N LEU A 310 -1.83 -28.01 -7.14
CA LEU A 310 -1.63 -27.09 -6.03
C LEU A 310 -1.09 -27.81 -4.78
N ASN A 311 -1.68 -28.95 -4.44
CA ASN A 311 -1.28 -29.73 -3.27
C ASN A 311 0.15 -30.30 -3.40
N ILE A 312 0.51 -30.82 -4.58
CA ILE A 312 1.87 -31.36 -4.82
C ILE A 312 2.91 -30.26 -4.69
N VAL A 313 2.64 -29.09 -5.28
CA VAL A 313 3.59 -27.97 -5.25
C VAL A 313 3.69 -27.39 -3.84
N GLU A 314 2.56 -27.13 -3.16
CA GLU A 314 2.55 -26.65 -1.76
C GLU A 314 3.36 -27.56 -0.85
N LYS A 315 3.15 -28.88 -0.94
CA LYS A 315 3.89 -29.86 -0.14
C LYS A 315 5.40 -29.81 -0.40
N ARG A 316 5.83 -29.53 -1.63
CA ARG A 316 7.25 -29.53 -1.99
C ARG A 316 7.96 -28.23 -1.66
N THR A 317 7.27 -27.10 -1.78
CA THR A 317 7.83 -25.75 -1.61
C THR A 317 7.61 -25.19 -0.20
N GLY A 318 6.69 -25.78 0.58
CA GLY A 318 6.32 -25.30 1.91
C GLY A 318 5.52 -24.00 1.89
N ILE A 319 5.07 -23.55 0.72
CA ILE A 319 4.24 -22.36 0.56
C ILE A 319 3.08 -22.63 -0.39
N ARG A 320 1.91 -22.10 -0.03
CA ARG A 320 0.70 -22.25 -0.84
C ARG A 320 0.86 -21.49 -2.17
N PRO A 321 0.66 -22.14 -3.33
CA PRO A 321 0.72 -21.48 -4.62
C PRO A 321 -0.34 -20.40 -4.80
N ILE A 322 -0.12 -19.51 -5.77
CA ILE A 322 -1.09 -18.54 -6.26
C ILE A 322 -1.76 -19.10 -7.52
N LEU A 323 -3.06 -18.86 -7.69
CA LEU A 323 -3.82 -19.25 -8.88
C LEU A 323 -3.98 -18.05 -9.81
N TYR A 324 -3.39 -18.11 -11.00
CA TYR A 324 -3.64 -17.15 -12.08
C TYR A 324 -4.79 -17.61 -12.97
N VAL A 325 -5.79 -16.74 -13.16
CA VAL A 325 -7.01 -17.02 -13.95
C VAL A 325 -7.57 -15.73 -14.55
N SER A 326 -8.39 -15.85 -15.61
CA SER A 326 -9.12 -14.69 -16.16
C SER A 326 -10.31 -14.28 -15.30
N GLN A 327 -10.76 -13.02 -15.42
CA GLN A 327 -11.99 -12.54 -14.78
C GLN A 327 -13.22 -13.39 -15.17
N GLN A 328 -13.29 -13.88 -16.41
CA GLN A 328 -14.38 -14.75 -16.84
C GLN A 328 -14.36 -16.10 -16.11
N PHE A 329 -13.16 -16.66 -15.88
CA PHE A 329 -13.01 -17.89 -15.12
C PHE A 329 -13.48 -17.71 -13.68
N VAL A 330 -13.09 -16.60 -13.04
CA VAL A 330 -13.55 -16.24 -11.68
C VAL A 330 -15.07 -16.19 -11.63
N ASN A 331 -15.71 -15.52 -12.59
CA ASN A 331 -17.17 -15.34 -12.55
C ASN A 331 -17.95 -16.64 -12.83
N LYS A 332 -17.41 -17.51 -13.68
CA LYS A 332 -18.14 -18.66 -14.22
C LYS A 332 -17.87 -19.96 -13.47
N TYR A 333 -16.61 -20.20 -13.11
CA TYR A 333 -16.18 -21.51 -12.63
C TYR A 333 -15.80 -21.48 -11.15
N LEU A 334 -15.17 -20.41 -10.69
CA LEU A 334 -14.62 -20.39 -9.33
C LEU A 334 -15.68 -20.55 -8.21
N PRO A 335 -16.95 -20.10 -8.34
CA PRO A 335 -18.00 -20.38 -7.36
C PRO A 335 -18.25 -21.87 -7.10
N SER A 336 -17.89 -22.77 -8.03
CA SER A 336 -17.99 -24.21 -7.82
C SER A 336 -16.77 -24.81 -7.09
N ALA A 337 -15.82 -23.98 -6.66
CA ALA A 337 -14.63 -24.38 -5.90
C ALA A 337 -14.42 -23.47 -4.67
N PRO A 338 -15.35 -23.46 -3.69
CA PRO A 338 -15.29 -22.56 -2.54
C PRO A 338 -14.05 -22.76 -1.66
N ASP A 339 -13.50 -23.98 -1.62
CA ASP A 339 -12.24 -24.28 -0.94
C ASP A 339 -11.05 -23.55 -1.59
N ILE A 340 -11.03 -23.44 -2.92
CA ILE A 340 -9.98 -22.69 -3.63
C ILE A 340 -10.13 -21.19 -3.35
N MET A 341 -11.35 -20.65 -3.44
CA MET A 341 -11.64 -19.24 -3.15
C MET A 341 -11.18 -18.84 -1.74
N LYS A 342 -11.44 -19.70 -0.75
CA LYS A 342 -11.11 -19.45 0.65
C LYS A 342 -9.61 -19.60 0.93
N ASN A 343 -8.96 -20.62 0.38
CA ASN A 343 -7.65 -21.04 0.85
C ASN A 343 -6.49 -20.48 0.01
N TYR A 344 -6.72 -20.12 -1.25
CA TYR A 344 -5.68 -19.71 -2.19
C TYR A 344 -5.77 -18.23 -2.55
N GLN A 345 -4.61 -17.61 -2.74
CA GLN A 345 -4.53 -16.27 -3.32
C GLN A 345 -4.73 -16.36 -4.84
N VAL A 346 -5.38 -15.34 -5.41
CA VAL A 346 -5.73 -15.29 -6.83
C VAL A 346 -5.04 -14.12 -7.51
N TRP A 347 -4.44 -14.37 -8.66
CA TRP A 347 -3.95 -13.36 -9.59
C TRP A 347 -4.91 -13.32 -10.78
N ILE A 348 -5.61 -12.20 -11.00
CA ILE A 348 -6.63 -12.12 -12.05
C ILE A 348 -6.10 -11.37 -13.27
N ALA A 349 -6.26 -11.97 -14.47
CA ALA A 349 -6.19 -11.25 -15.73
C ALA A 349 -7.48 -10.46 -15.96
N ARG A 350 -7.40 -9.13 -15.85
CA ARG A 350 -8.58 -8.25 -15.78
C ARG A 350 -8.39 -6.95 -16.55
N TYR A 351 -9.33 -6.68 -17.45
CA TYR A 351 -9.37 -5.43 -18.24
C TYR A 351 -10.66 -4.60 -18.02
N GLY A 352 -11.50 -4.97 -17.03
CA GLY A 352 -12.85 -4.40 -16.78
C GLY A 352 -13.24 -4.39 -15.29
N GLU A 353 -14.52 -4.52 -14.92
CA GLU A 353 -15.07 -4.42 -13.54
C GLU A 353 -14.65 -5.57 -12.57
N TYR A 354 -14.68 -5.32 -11.27
CA TYR A 354 -14.16 -6.05 -10.10
C TYR A 354 -15.28 -6.89 -9.51
N LYS A 355 -14.95 -8.12 -9.09
CA LYS A 355 -15.85 -8.98 -8.32
C LYS A 355 -15.10 -9.55 -7.12
N PRO A 356 -15.37 -9.08 -5.88
CA PRO A 356 -14.52 -9.32 -4.70
C PRO A 356 -14.59 -10.70 -4.03
N GLU A 357 -15.22 -11.73 -4.57
CA GLU A 357 -15.30 -13.00 -3.81
C GLU A 357 -14.02 -13.85 -3.88
N VAL A 358 -12.84 -13.23 -4.05
CA VAL A 358 -11.56 -13.94 -4.07
C VAL A 358 -10.48 -13.22 -3.30
N ARG A 359 -9.49 -13.97 -2.81
CA ARG A 359 -8.29 -13.43 -2.14
C ARG A 359 -7.31 -12.87 -3.17
N LEU A 360 -7.68 -11.77 -3.81
CA LEU A 360 -6.89 -11.12 -4.85
C LEU A 360 -5.53 -10.64 -4.31
N VAL A 361 -4.44 -11.08 -4.92
CA VAL A 361 -3.06 -10.65 -4.59
C VAL A 361 -2.44 -9.81 -5.69
N PHE A 362 -2.70 -10.13 -6.95
CA PHE A 362 -2.20 -9.40 -8.11
C PHE A 362 -3.32 -9.23 -9.14
N TRP A 363 -3.32 -8.11 -9.86
CA TRP A 363 -4.06 -8.00 -11.11
C TRP A 363 -3.06 -7.92 -12.27
N GLN A 364 -3.37 -8.56 -13.40
CA GLN A 364 -2.73 -8.24 -14.67
C GLN A 364 -3.55 -7.13 -15.34
N LEU A 365 -2.92 -5.98 -15.49
CA LEU A 365 -3.51 -4.73 -15.94
C LEU A 365 -3.62 -4.65 -17.47
N CYS A 366 -2.60 -5.17 -18.16
CA CYS A 366 -2.54 -5.19 -19.61
C CYS A 366 -1.48 -6.21 -20.07
N PRO A 367 -1.67 -6.84 -21.24
CA PRO A 367 -0.66 -7.68 -21.87
C PRO A 367 0.24 -6.87 -22.83
N ASP A 368 -0.16 -5.64 -23.19
CA ASP A 368 0.47 -4.81 -24.21
C ASP A 368 1.29 -3.64 -23.65
N GLY A 369 1.81 -3.79 -22.43
CA GLY A 369 2.64 -2.76 -21.79
C GLY A 369 4.02 -2.62 -22.43
N ARG A 370 4.74 -1.56 -22.04
CA ARG A 370 6.15 -1.33 -22.44
C ARG A 370 7.02 -1.15 -21.21
N VAL A 371 8.18 -1.80 -21.26
CA VAL A 371 9.19 -1.75 -20.20
C VAL A 371 10.52 -1.39 -20.84
N GLN A 372 11.13 -0.30 -20.39
CA GLN A 372 12.48 0.05 -20.77
C GLN A 372 13.42 -1.11 -20.44
N GLY A 373 14.28 -1.49 -21.39
CA GLY A 373 15.18 -2.64 -21.25
C GLY A 373 14.61 -3.98 -21.71
N ILE A 374 13.32 -4.07 -22.04
CA ILE A 374 12.72 -5.26 -22.64
C ILE A 374 12.23 -4.93 -24.06
N HIS A 375 12.52 -5.81 -25.01
CA HIS A 375 11.99 -5.67 -26.36
C HIS A 375 10.59 -6.28 -26.47
N GLY A 376 9.68 -5.58 -27.14
CA GLY A 376 8.31 -6.07 -27.35
C GLY A 376 7.34 -5.66 -26.24
N GLU A 377 6.21 -6.34 -26.21
CA GLU A 377 5.14 -6.13 -25.24
C GLU A 377 5.43 -6.92 -23.97
N VAL A 378 4.97 -6.40 -22.84
CA VAL A 378 5.16 -7.02 -21.53
C VAL A 378 3.88 -6.91 -20.74
N ASP A 379 3.53 -8.01 -20.10
CA ASP A 379 2.39 -8.08 -19.21
C ASP A 379 2.70 -7.27 -17.94
N ILE A 380 1.88 -6.24 -17.70
CA ILE A 380 2.01 -5.36 -16.54
C ILE A 380 1.05 -5.80 -15.47
N ASN A 381 1.57 -5.97 -14.27
CA ASN A 381 0.83 -6.41 -13.10
C ASN A 381 0.88 -5.35 -12.02
N VAL A 382 -0.08 -5.35 -11.12
CA VAL A 382 0.07 -4.61 -9.87
C VAL A 382 -0.47 -5.40 -8.69
N PHE A 383 0.23 -5.24 -7.58
CA PHE A 383 -0.13 -5.86 -6.32
C PHE A 383 -1.37 -5.22 -5.71
N ASN A 384 -2.23 -6.05 -5.13
CA ASN A 384 -3.46 -5.61 -4.47
C ASN A 384 -3.15 -5.08 -3.06
N GLY A 385 -2.58 -3.88 -3.01
CA GLY A 385 -2.25 -3.17 -1.77
C GLY A 385 -1.28 -2.02 -2.00
N TYR A 386 -0.87 -1.38 -0.92
CA TYR A 386 0.14 -0.31 -0.90
C TYR A 386 1.43 -0.81 -0.23
N HIS A 387 2.38 0.10 -0.02
CA HIS A 387 3.72 -0.21 0.48
C HIS A 387 3.73 -1.05 1.76
N ASP A 388 2.88 -0.76 2.74
CA ASP A 388 2.85 -1.51 4.01
C ASP A 388 2.35 -2.94 3.82
N SER A 389 1.26 -3.11 3.06
CA SER A 389 0.73 -4.43 2.70
C SER A 389 1.74 -5.23 1.87
N PHE A 390 2.49 -4.56 0.99
CA PHE A 390 3.52 -5.20 0.19
C PHE A 390 4.71 -5.63 1.05
N ARG A 391 5.18 -4.79 1.99
CA ARG A 391 6.21 -5.18 2.98
C ARG A 391 5.76 -6.39 3.80
N GLN A 392 4.53 -6.39 4.30
CA GLN A 392 3.96 -7.54 5.00
C GLN A 392 3.89 -8.77 4.10
N PHE A 393 3.51 -8.63 2.84
CA PHE A 393 3.50 -9.73 1.86
C PHE A 393 4.90 -10.31 1.67
N LEU A 394 5.92 -9.45 1.55
CA LEU A 394 7.32 -9.87 1.51
C LEU A 394 7.71 -10.61 2.80
N GLU A 395 7.29 -10.20 3.98
CA GLU A 395 7.66 -10.89 5.21
C GLU A 395 6.96 -12.25 5.39
N THR A 396 5.71 -12.36 4.95
CA THR A 396 4.83 -13.49 5.31
C THR A 396 4.58 -14.49 4.19
N ASN A 397 4.68 -14.07 2.92
CA ASN A 397 4.29 -14.85 1.75
C ASN A 397 5.48 -15.07 0.81
N ARG A 398 6.58 -15.59 1.34
CA ARG A 398 7.76 -16.03 0.56
C ARG A 398 8.27 -17.36 1.08
N ILE A 399 8.95 -18.10 0.20
CA ILE A 399 9.58 -19.37 0.55
C ILE A 399 10.56 -19.14 1.70
N LYS A 400 10.45 -19.95 2.76
CA LYS A 400 11.20 -19.78 4.01
C LYS A 400 12.57 -20.45 4.00
#